data_AF-A0A7K0NTT4-F1
#
_entry.id   AF-A0A7K0NTT4-F1
#
_cell.length_a   1.000
_cell.length_b   1.000
_cell.length_c   1.000
_cell.angle_alpha   90.00
_cell.angle_beta   90.00
_cell.angle_gamma   90.00
#
_symmetry.space_group_name_H-M   'P 1'
#
loop_
_entity.id
_entity.type
_entity.pdbx_description
1 polymer ?
#
loop_
_entity_poly.entity_id
_entity_poly.type
_entity_poly.pdbx_seq_one_letter_code
_entity_poly.pdbx_strand_id
1 'polypeptide(L)'
;MTTQRITMPRLRLMGEQGSLKILRARRLLALAVVSSLGLSGLIAVAAPASASRQSTGSAVQEYIDVNVTMKDNVFTPRRVTVDPGATIHWPNEGYNEHNVIPDKKNAEWGDKLIGVGEEYEFKFAKPGVYEYFCSFHGAPGRGMFGSITVKNADGTLPKDSKQDGDGRSGTLASSGKSKTIRVPADAKTIQGGVDKANPGDMVLVSPGVYHEAVLVTTDRVVIRGLDRNKTILDGRYELENGIKIIGANGVVVENMTARRYERNGFFWTGVKGYRG
;
A
#
# COMPACT_ATOMS: atom_id res chain seq x y z
N MET A 1 -29.41 -55.13 -6.92
CA MET A 1 -29.84 -55.29 -8.33
C MET A 1 -30.65 -54.03 -8.64
N THR A 2 -30.24 -53.06 -9.44
CA THR A 2 -29.50 -53.08 -10.71
C THR A 2 -28.80 -51.73 -10.90
N THR A 3 -27.55 -51.77 -11.34
CA THR A 3 -26.67 -50.63 -11.61
C THR A 3 -26.98 -50.08 -13.01
N GLN A 4 -27.15 -48.76 -13.17
CA GLN A 4 -27.15 -48.12 -14.50
C GLN A 4 -26.03 -47.09 -14.55
N ARG A 5 -25.02 -47.37 -15.39
CA ARG A 5 -23.88 -46.49 -15.67
C ARG A 5 -24.30 -45.42 -16.67
N ILE A 6 -24.09 -44.16 -16.33
CA ILE A 6 -24.18 -43.03 -17.25
C ILE A 6 -22.78 -42.77 -17.81
N THR A 7 -22.64 -42.92 -19.12
CA THR A 7 -21.40 -42.65 -19.87
C THR A 7 -21.41 -41.17 -20.28
N MET A 8 -20.42 -40.38 -19.82
CA MET A 8 -20.20 -39.02 -20.35
C MET A 8 -19.14 -39.03 -21.46
N PRO A 9 -19.31 -38.23 -22.53
CA PRO A 9 -18.30 -38.09 -23.57
C PRO A 9 -17.13 -37.21 -23.11
N ARG A 10 -15.92 -37.63 -23.51
CA ARG A 10 -14.63 -37.04 -23.21
C ARG A 10 -14.38 -35.84 -24.14
N LEU A 11 -14.40 -34.61 -23.60
CA LEU A 11 -14.06 -33.41 -24.37
C LEU A 11 -12.52 -33.32 -24.53
N ARG A 12 -12.09 -33.17 -25.77
CA ARG A 12 -10.69 -33.17 -26.22
C ARG A 12 -10.09 -31.77 -26.00
N LEU A 13 -9.05 -31.68 -25.19
CA LEU A 13 -8.20 -30.50 -25.07
C LEU A 13 -7.38 -30.33 -26.36
N MET A 14 -7.57 -29.23 -27.08
CA MET A 14 -6.63 -28.73 -28.08
C MET A 14 -5.99 -27.47 -27.50
N GLY A 15 -4.70 -27.55 -27.23
CA GLY A 15 -3.89 -26.40 -26.84
C GLY A 15 -3.47 -25.62 -28.09
N GLU A 16 -3.51 -24.30 -27.99
CA GLU A 16 -2.85 -23.42 -28.94
C GLU A 16 -2.14 -22.32 -28.14
N GLN A 17 -0.80 -22.37 -28.13
CA GLN A 17 0.05 -21.36 -27.52
C GLN A 17 0.24 -20.20 -28.50
N GLY A 18 -0.47 -19.10 -28.29
CA GLY A 18 -0.20 -17.82 -28.95
C GLY A 18 0.82 -17.00 -28.16
N SER A 19 2.10 -17.08 -28.52
CA SER A 19 3.15 -16.17 -28.03
C SER A 19 3.10 -14.83 -28.77
N LEU A 20 2.63 -13.77 -28.11
CA LEU A 20 2.74 -12.40 -28.63
C LEU A 20 4.11 -11.80 -28.26
N LYS A 21 5.05 -11.86 -29.20
CA LYS A 21 6.33 -11.12 -29.14
C LYS A 21 6.09 -9.67 -29.54
N ILE A 22 6.13 -8.74 -28.59
CA ILE A 22 6.10 -7.30 -28.86
C ILE A 22 7.46 -6.88 -29.44
N LEU A 23 7.46 -6.53 -30.73
CA LEU A 23 8.62 -6.04 -31.47
C LEU A 23 8.91 -4.58 -31.07
N ARG A 24 10.08 -4.29 -30.49
CA ARG A 24 10.57 -2.92 -30.29
C ARG A 24 11.08 -2.36 -31.62
N ALA A 25 10.40 -1.37 -32.18
CA ALA A 25 10.85 -0.65 -33.38
C ALA A 25 12.08 0.22 -33.04
N ARG A 26 13.23 -0.06 -33.66
CA ARG A 26 14.42 0.81 -33.67
C ARG A 26 14.34 1.71 -34.91
N ARG A 27 14.18 3.02 -34.72
CA ARG A 27 14.35 4.00 -35.82
C ARG A 27 15.84 4.22 -36.07
N LEU A 28 16.33 3.74 -37.21
CA LEU A 28 17.59 4.16 -37.82
C LEU A 28 17.25 5.25 -38.83
N LEU A 29 17.89 6.42 -38.72
CA LEU A 29 17.89 7.45 -39.76
C LEU A 29 19.28 7.48 -40.40
N ALA A 30 19.27 7.41 -41.72
CA ALA A 30 20.42 7.25 -42.59
C ALA A 30 21.17 8.58 -42.85
N LEU A 31 22.44 8.40 -43.22
CA LEU A 31 23.44 9.37 -43.64
C LEU A 31 22.93 10.37 -44.70
N ALA A 32 23.38 11.62 -44.57
CA ALA A 32 23.63 12.50 -45.71
C ALA A 32 25.13 12.86 -45.72
N VAL A 33 25.80 12.49 -46.81
CA VAL A 33 27.18 12.86 -47.15
C VAL A 33 27.10 14.07 -48.08
N VAL A 34 27.84 15.14 -47.77
CA VAL A 34 28.20 16.18 -48.75
C VAL A 34 29.67 16.57 -48.54
N SER A 35 30.48 16.26 -49.56
CA SER A 35 31.84 16.70 -49.91
C SER A 35 31.87 18.21 -50.28
N SER A 36 32.93 19.01 -50.26
CA SER A 36 34.37 18.87 -50.04
C SER A 36 35.07 20.26 -50.15
N LEU A 37 36.24 20.40 -49.51
CA LEU A 37 37.39 21.31 -49.74
C LEU A 37 37.33 22.83 -49.42
N GLY A 38 38.28 23.29 -48.58
CA GLY A 38 38.73 24.69 -48.45
C GLY A 38 39.64 24.91 -47.23
N LEU A 39 40.78 25.59 -47.41
CA LEU A 39 42.02 25.51 -46.61
C LEU A 39 42.19 26.66 -45.57
N SER A 40 43.00 26.40 -44.53
CA SER A 40 43.79 27.33 -43.69
C SER A 40 43.17 28.03 -42.46
N GLY A 41 43.67 27.62 -41.29
CA GLY A 41 44.33 28.55 -40.35
C GLY A 41 43.49 29.20 -39.24
N LEU A 42 43.41 28.56 -38.07
CA LEU A 42 43.71 29.10 -36.72
C LEU A 42 43.30 28.02 -35.70
N ILE A 43 44.25 27.43 -34.98
CA ILE A 43 43.95 26.59 -33.82
C ILE A 43 43.74 27.53 -32.63
N ALA A 44 42.49 27.92 -32.38
CA ALA A 44 42.06 28.33 -31.06
C ALA A 44 41.53 27.08 -30.35
N VAL A 45 42.26 26.58 -29.35
CA VAL A 45 41.76 25.53 -28.46
C VAL A 45 40.69 26.14 -27.56
N ALA A 46 39.47 26.26 -28.09
CA ALA A 46 38.30 26.46 -27.26
C ALA A 46 37.97 25.11 -26.63
N ALA A 47 38.23 24.97 -25.34
CA ALA A 47 37.76 23.82 -24.57
C ALA A 47 36.25 23.64 -24.80
N PRO A 48 35.74 22.42 -25.03
CA PRO A 48 34.31 22.22 -25.00
C PRO A 48 33.89 22.48 -23.55
N ALA A 49 33.22 23.61 -23.31
CA ALA A 49 32.41 23.80 -22.13
C ALA A 49 31.42 22.62 -22.13
N SER A 50 31.67 21.64 -21.26
CA SER A 50 30.75 20.55 -21.01
C SER A 50 29.49 21.19 -20.43
N ALA A 51 28.56 21.59 -21.29
CA ALA A 51 27.22 21.95 -20.88
C ALA A 51 26.61 20.67 -20.31
N SER A 52 26.68 20.55 -18.99
CA SER A 52 25.88 19.60 -18.23
C SER A 52 24.42 19.88 -18.61
N ARG A 53 23.86 19.06 -19.50
CA ARG A 53 22.41 18.98 -19.66
C ARG A 53 21.87 18.59 -18.30
N GLN A 54 21.38 19.57 -17.56
CA GLN A 54 20.64 19.36 -16.34
C GLN A 54 19.40 18.59 -16.77
N SER A 55 19.46 17.27 -16.57
CA SER A 55 18.31 16.39 -16.62
C SER A 55 17.30 16.97 -15.64
N THR A 56 16.29 17.67 -16.15
CA THR A 56 15.04 17.89 -15.44
C THR A 56 14.35 16.53 -15.40
N GLY A 57 14.89 15.61 -14.60
CA GLY A 57 14.12 14.49 -14.13
C GLY A 57 13.03 15.10 -13.26
N SER A 58 11.82 15.25 -13.82
CA SER A 58 10.63 15.16 -12.99
C SER A 58 10.79 13.87 -12.22
N ALA A 59 11.13 13.99 -10.93
CA ALA A 59 10.93 12.91 -9.99
C ALA A 59 9.47 12.50 -10.22
N VAL A 60 9.27 11.30 -10.75
CA VAL A 60 7.96 10.67 -10.70
C VAL A 60 7.73 10.54 -9.21
N GLN A 61 6.98 11.48 -8.64
CA GLN A 61 6.56 11.35 -7.26
C GLN A 61 5.76 10.06 -7.26
N GLU A 62 6.33 9.02 -6.66
CA GLU A 62 5.67 7.73 -6.50
C GLU A 62 4.41 8.05 -5.70
N TYR A 63 3.30 8.20 -6.43
CA TYR A 63 2.02 8.46 -5.82
C TYR A 63 1.73 7.23 -4.95
N ILE A 64 1.62 7.46 -3.65
CA ILE A 64 1.33 6.39 -2.69
C ILE A 64 -0.12 5.96 -2.91
N ASP A 65 -0.31 4.97 -3.76
CA ASP A 65 -1.56 4.22 -3.88
C ASP A 65 -1.69 3.32 -2.64
N VAL A 66 -2.78 3.51 -1.90
CA VAL A 66 -3.10 2.74 -0.69
C VAL A 66 -4.41 2.02 -0.91
N ASN A 67 -4.37 0.69 -0.86
CA ASN A 67 -5.56 -0.14 -0.94
C ASN A 67 -6.19 -0.28 0.45
N VAL A 68 -7.49 0.01 0.51
CA VAL A 68 -8.39 -0.32 1.60
C VAL A 68 -9.42 -1.31 1.08
N THR A 69 -9.05 -2.58 1.13
CA THR A 69 -9.86 -3.68 0.61
C THR A 69 -11.18 -3.81 1.40
N MET A 70 -12.27 -3.91 0.66
CA MET A 70 -13.56 -4.38 1.18
C MET A 70 -13.61 -5.90 1.07
N LYS A 71 -13.78 -6.56 2.22
CA LYS A 71 -14.00 -8.00 2.26
C LYS A 71 -15.08 -8.31 3.27
N ASP A 72 -16.21 -8.82 2.78
CA ASP A 72 -17.41 -9.01 3.59
C ASP A 72 -17.74 -7.72 4.37
N ASN A 73 -17.91 -7.77 5.69
CA ASN A 73 -18.38 -6.61 6.46
C ASN A 73 -17.26 -5.73 7.04
N VAL A 74 -16.11 -5.62 6.36
CA VAL A 74 -14.95 -4.86 6.88
C VAL A 74 -14.12 -4.17 5.78
N PHE A 75 -13.64 -2.97 6.10
CA PHE A 75 -12.58 -2.27 5.39
C PHE A 75 -11.22 -2.61 6.01
N THR A 76 -10.25 -3.02 5.20
CA THR A 76 -8.92 -3.44 5.65
C THR A 76 -7.82 -2.75 4.84
N PRO A 77 -6.89 -2.01 5.47
CA PRO A 77 -6.88 -1.64 6.88
C PRO A 77 -8.08 -0.73 7.22
N ARG A 78 -8.55 -0.82 8.46
CA ARG A 78 -9.68 0.02 8.92
C ARG A 78 -9.32 1.50 8.97
N ARG A 79 -8.05 1.81 9.27
CA ARG A 79 -7.57 3.19 9.38
C ARG A 79 -6.30 3.35 8.58
N VAL A 80 -6.25 4.43 7.83
CA VAL A 80 -5.11 4.80 6.99
C VAL A 80 -4.65 6.18 7.40
N THR A 81 -3.34 6.35 7.59
CA THR A 81 -2.71 7.67 7.61
C THR A 81 -1.84 7.84 6.37
N VAL A 82 -2.02 8.93 5.63
CA VAL A 82 -1.28 9.24 4.40
C VAL A 82 -0.76 10.66 4.39
N ASP A 83 0.22 10.92 3.53
CA ASP A 83 0.62 12.28 3.19
C ASP A 83 -0.39 12.93 2.20
N PRO A 84 -0.47 14.27 2.18
CA PRO A 84 -1.27 15.00 1.18
C PRO A 84 -0.99 14.55 -0.26
N GLY A 85 -2.05 14.23 -0.98
CA GLY A 85 -1.99 13.85 -2.40
C GLY A 85 -1.97 12.34 -2.65
N ALA A 86 -2.08 11.51 -1.61
CA ALA A 86 -2.28 10.07 -1.77
C ALA A 86 -3.62 9.73 -2.45
N THR A 87 -3.61 8.66 -3.23
CA THR A 87 -4.83 8.06 -3.80
C THR A 87 -5.18 6.84 -2.97
N ILE A 88 -6.43 6.80 -2.49
CA ILE A 88 -6.97 5.64 -1.80
C ILE A 88 -7.83 4.86 -2.78
N HIS A 89 -7.57 3.56 -2.82
CA HIS A 89 -8.28 2.59 -3.64
C HIS A 89 -9.09 1.68 -2.72
N TRP A 90 -10.35 1.45 -3.05
CA TRP A 90 -11.26 0.56 -2.34
C TRP A 90 -11.70 -0.56 -3.29
N PRO A 91 -10.88 -1.61 -3.46
CA PRO A 91 -11.31 -2.79 -4.21
C PRO A 91 -12.30 -3.60 -3.41
N ASN A 92 -13.35 -4.10 -4.06
CA ASN A 92 -14.29 -5.05 -3.48
C ASN A 92 -13.88 -6.49 -3.80
N GLU A 93 -13.24 -7.13 -2.82
CA GLU A 93 -12.83 -8.55 -2.87
C GLU A 93 -13.80 -9.45 -2.07
N GLY A 94 -14.91 -8.90 -1.59
CA GLY A 94 -15.95 -9.62 -0.86
C GLY A 94 -16.92 -10.36 -1.78
N TYR A 95 -17.87 -11.07 -1.18
CA TYR A 95 -18.95 -11.75 -1.90
C TYR A 95 -20.20 -10.90 -2.10
N ASN A 96 -20.25 -9.71 -1.49
CA ASN A 96 -21.41 -8.81 -1.53
C ASN A 96 -21.00 -7.43 -2.06
N GLU A 97 -21.99 -6.65 -2.48
CA GLU A 97 -21.79 -5.27 -2.84
C GLU A 97 -21.52 -4.40 -1.61
N HIS A 98 -20.69 -3.38 -1.79
CA HIS A 98 -20.32 -2.44 -0.75
C HIS A 98 -20.39 -1.01 -1.26
N ASN A 99 -20.29 -0.06 -0.33
CA ASN A 99 -20.14 1.35 -0.67
C ASN A 99 -19.25 2.03 0.36
N VAL A 100 -18.74 3.19 -0.03
CA VAL A 100 -17.94 4.08 0.81
C VAL A 100 -18.73 5.36 0.98
N ILE A 101 -19.47 5.48 2.08
CA ILE A 101 -20.27 6.67 2.40
C ILE A 101 -19.51 7.53 3.41
N PRO A 102 -19.16 8.78 3.08
CA PRO A 102 -18.53 9.69 4.03
C PRO A 102 -19.47 10.05 5.17
N ASP A 103 -18.95 10.12 6.40
CA ASP A 103 -19.72 10.56 7.57
C ASP A 103 -20.19 12.01 7.42
N LYS A 104 -19.37 12.84 6.75
CA LYS A 104 -19.69 14.23 6.46
C LYS A 104 -20.65 14.32 5.28
N LYS A 105 -21.81 14.95 5.50
CA LYS A 105 -22.79 15.26 4.44
C LYS A 105 -22.17 16.14 3.36
N ASN A 106 -22.62 15.96 2.12
CA ASN A 106 -22.21 16.72 0.94
C ASN A 106 -20.69 16.69 0.67
N ALA A 107 -20.04 15.57 1.00
CA ALA A 107 -18.67 15.33 0.61
C ALA A 107 -18.56 15.19 -0.92
N GLU A 108 -17.44 15.62 -1.49
CA GLU A 108 -17.14 15.54 -2.93
C GLU A 108 -16.73 14.13 -3.39
N TRP A 109 -16.78 13.15 -2.49
CA TRP A 109 -16.27 11.79 -2.67
C TRP A 109 -17.23 10.77 -2.08
N GLY A 110 -17.05 9.49 -2.41
CA GLY A 110 -17.86 8.38 -1.93
C GLY A 110 -19.27 8.32 -2.52
N ASP A 111 -20.18 7.70 -1.77
CA ASP A 111 -21.60 7.47 -2.08
C ASP A 111 -21.84 6.75 -3.42
N LYS A 112 -21.00 5.73 -3.68
CA LYS A 112 -21.11 4.87 -4.85
C LYS A 112 -21.25 3.42 -4.41
N LEU A 113 -22.18 2.70 -5.03
CA LEU A 113 -22.24 1.25 -4.95
C LEU A 113 -21.05 0.67 -5.74
N ILE A 114 -20.40 -0.33 -5.16
CA ILE A 114 -19.18 -0.97 -5.67
C ILE A 114 -19.47 -2.46 -5.76
N GLY A 115 -19.60 -2.97 -6.99
CA GLY A 115 -19.86 -4.36 -7.27
C GLY A 115 -18.70 -5.28 -6.88
N VAL A 116 -18.95 -6.58 -6.85
CA VAL A 116 -17.90 -7.58 -6.58
C VAL A 116 -16.84 -7.55 -7.69
N GLY A 117 -15.57 -7.42 -7.30
CA GLY A 117 -14.44 -7.28 -8.23
C GLY A 117 -14.26 -5.87 -8.80
N GLU A 118 -15.14 -4.93 -8.46
CA GLU A 118 -14.99 -3.52 -8.83
C GLU A 118 -14.21 -2.73 -7.78
N GLU A 119 -13.84 -1.50 -8.14
CA GLU A 119 -13.05 -0.61 -7.29
C GLU A 119 -13.58 0.82 -7.35
N TYR A 120 -13.48 1.51 -6.21
CA TYR A 120 -13.63 2.96 -6.14
C TYR A 120 -12.30 3.58 -5.72
N GLU A 121 -11.89 4.67 -6.37
CA GLU A 121 -10.69 5.42 -6.00
C GLU A 121 -11.01 6.90 -5.70
N PHE A 122 -10.24 7.49 -4.79
CA PHE A 122 -10.27 8.93 -4.56
C PHE A 122 -8.92 9.48 -4.10
N LYS A 123 -8.54 10.65 -4.61
CA LYS A 123 -7.32 11.36 -4.23
C LYS A 123 -7.56 12.36 -3.11
N PHE A 124 -6.87 12.16 -1.98
CA PHE A 124 -6.98 13.03 -0.81
C PHE A 124 -5.82 14.02 -0.75
N ALA A 125 -6.05 15.24 -1.26
CA ALA A 125 -5.02 16.29 -1.29
C ALA A 125 -4.99 17.21 -0.07
N LYS A 126 -6.09 17.31 0.67
CA LYS A 126 -6.23 18.27 1.78
C LYS A 126 -5.97 17.57 3.11
N PRO A 127 -5.14 18.13 4.01
CA PRO A 127 -5.01 17.64 5.38
C PRO A 127 -6.38 17.59 6.08
N GLY A 128 -6.62 16.51 6.82
CA GLY A 128 -7.89 16.31 7.50
C GLY A 128 -8.18 14.85 7.82
N VAL A 129 -9.28 14.63 8.52
CA VAL A 129 -9.78 13.29 8.84
C VAL A 129 -11.07 13.05 8.07
N TYR A 130 -11.10 11.93 7.36
CA TYR A 130 -12.16 11.52 6.47
C TYR A 130 -12.71 10.19 6.96
N GLU A 131 -13.73 10.26 7.82
CA GLU A 131 -14.44 9.07 8.33
C GLU A 131 -15.52 8.65 7.31
N TYR A 132 -15.72 7.33 7.20
CA TYR A 132 -16.67 6.74 6.27
C TYR A 132 -17.15 5.37 6.75
N PHE A 133 -18.27 4.92 6.17
CA PHE A 133 -18.88 3.64 6.46
C PHE A 133 -19.55 3.03 5.23
N CYS A 134 -19.89 1.74 5.31
CA CYS A 134 -20.78 1.10 4.36
C CYS A 134 -22.22 1.10 4.92
N SER A 135 -23.20 1.60 4.16
CA SER A 135 -24.59 1.70 4.63
C SER A 135 -25.27 0.34 4.86
N PHE A 136 -24.82 -0.71 4.17
CA PHE A 136 -25.44 -2.03 4.29
C PHE A 136 -25.05 -2.74 5.59
N HIS A 137 -23.81 -2.53 6.05
CA HIS A 137 -23.20 -3.32 7.12
C HIS A 137 -22.59 -2.45 8.22
N GLY A 138 -22.96 -1.17 8.27
CA GLY A 138 -22.36 -0.20 9.17
C GLY A 138 -23.14 1.10 9.32
N ALA A 139 -22.57 1.95 10.16
CA ALA A 139 -22.96 3.34 10.40
C ALA A 139 -21.69 4.09 10.81
N PRO A 140 -21.71 5.44 10.89
CA PRO A 140 -20.59 6.22 11.43
C PRO A 140 -20.04 5.60 12.73
N GLY A 141 -18.77 5.20 12.71
CA GLY A 141 -18.07 4.58 13.85
C GLY A 141 -18.53 3.18 14.30
N ARG A 142 -19.44 2.51 13.57
CA ARG A 142 -19.98 1.18 13.96
C ARG A 142 -20.09 0.22 12.78
N GLY A 143 -19.74 -1.04 12.98
CA GLY A 143 -19.82 -2.09 11.95
C GLY A 143 -18.70 -1.95 10.92
N MET A 144 -19.07 -1.90 9.64
CA MET A 144 -18.16 -1.64 8.52
C MET A 144 -17.92 -0.13 8.37
N PHE A 145 -16.87 0.37 9.03
CA PHE A 145 -16.43 1.77 8.98
C PHE A 145 -14.91 1.85 8.88
N GLY A 146 -14.41 2.99 8.43
CA GLY A 146 -12.99 3.30 8.35
C GLY A 146 -12.69 4.80 8.40
N SER A 147 -11.41 5.14 8.40
CA SER A 147 -10.98 6.54 8.36
C SER A 147 -9.70 6.73 7.56
N ILE A 148 -9.65 7.77 6.73
CA ILE A 148 -8.41 8.26 6.12
C ILE A 148 -7.97 9.52 6.86
N THR A 149 -6.76 9.52 7.41
CA THR A 149 -6.13 10.70 8.00
C THR A 149 -5.07 11.21 7.05
N VAL A 150 -5.25 12.41 6.52
CA VAL A 150 -4.27 13.08 5.67
C VAL A 150 -3.44 14.00 6.55
N LYS A 151 -2.13 13.75 6.64
CA LYS A 151 -1.19 14.54 7.45
C LYS A 151 -1.15 16.01 7.00
N ASN A 152 -0.72 16.88 7.90
CA ASN A 152 -0.32 18.24 7.56
C ASN A 152 0.95 18.20 6.68
N ALA A 153 1.23 19.31 5.98
CA ALA A 153 2.40 19.40 5.11
C ALA A 153 3.75 19.23 5.84
N ASP A 154 3.78 19.48 7.16
CA ASP A 154 4.94 19.26 8.02
C ASP A 154 5.06 17.81 8.54
N GLY A 155 4.15 16.92 8.13
CA GLY A 155 4.11 15.52 8.54
C GLY A 155 3.41 15.27 9.88
N THR A 156 2.86 16.29 10.54
CA THR A 156 2.07 16.14 11.76
C THR A 156 0.63 15.73 11.45
N LEU A 157 -0.11 15.20 12.45
CA LEU A 157 -1.52 14.84 12.27
C LEU A 157 -2.45 16.08 12.39
N PRO A 158 -3.59 16.11 11.68
CA PRO A 158 -4.61 17.15 11.87
C PRO A 158 -5.16 17.18 13.31
N LYS A 159 -5.53 18.36 13.81
CA LYS A 159 -6.05 18.55 15.19
C LYS A 159 -7.32 17.75 15.48
N ASP A 160 -8.09 17.44 14.44
CA ASP A 160 -9.37 16.75 14.52
C ASP A 160 -9.21 15.23 14.42
N SER A 161 -7.96 14.75 14.22
CA SER A 161 -7.67 13.34 14.44
C SER A 161 -7.99 13.03 15.89
N LYS A 162 -8.98 12.16 16.11
CA LYS A 162 -9.20 11.54 17.41
C LYS A 162 -7.98 10.68 17.72
N GLN A 163 -6.90 11.33 18.15
CA GLN A 163 -5.95 10.75 19.06
C GLN A 163 -6.62 10.80 20.42
N ASP A 164 -6.85 9.64 21.02
CA ASP A 164 -7.17 9.56 22.44
C ASP A 164 -5.92 10.06 23.22
N GLY A 165 -5.78 11.38 23.40
CA GLY A 165 -4.65 12.03 24.08
C GLY A 165 -4.36 13.44 23.56
N ASP A 166 -4.53 14.40 24.45
CA ASP A 166 -4.37 15.85 24.34
C ASP A 166 -3.25 16.43 23.44
N GLY A 167 -3.59 17.49 22.71
CA GLY A 167 -2.67 18.19 21.83
C GLY A 167 -1.53 18.89 22.56
N ARG A 168 -0.29 18.59 22.13
CA ARG A 168 0.80 19.57 22.04
C ARG A 168 1.86 19.14 21.05
N SER A 169 2.25 20.11 20.22
CA SER A 169 3.31 20.06 19.23
C SER A 169 4.65 19.61 19.83
N GLY A 170 5.30 18.67 19.14
CA GLY A 170 6.75 18.47 19.07
C GLY A 170 7.54 18.40 20.37
N THR A 171 7.79 17.18 20.88
CA THR A 171 9.12 16.70 21.31
C THR A 171 9.04 15.17 21.44
N LEU A 172 10.05 14.49 20.90
CA LEU A 172 10.25 13.05 20.98
C LEU A 172 10.41 12.59 22.45
N ALA A 173 9.33 12.22 23.12
CA ALA A 173 9.39 11.43 24.35
C ALA A 173 8.07 10.67 24.57
N SER A 174 8.18 9.34 24.47
CA SER A 174 7.19 8.37 24.91
C SER A 174 6.74 8.64 26.35
N SER A 175 5.45 8.89 26.57
CA SER A 175 4.85 8.88 27.92
C SER A 175 3.35 8.52 27.95
N GLY A 176 2.69 8.30 26.81
CA GLY A 176 1.47 7.49 26.82
C GLY A 176 1.87 6.04 27.10
N LYS A 177 1.19 5.34 28.02
CA LYS A 177 1.45 3.92 28.26
C LYS A 177 1.27 3.15 26.95
N SER A 178 2.38 2.82 26.28
CA SER A 178 2.37 1.99 25.08
C SER A 178 1.74 0.65 25.40
N LYS A 179 0.72 0.26 24.65
CA LYS A 179 0.02 -1.01 24.83
C LYS A 179 0.70 -2.09 24.01
N THR A 180 0.76 -3.30 24.57
CA THR A 180 1.06 -4.51 23.80
C THR A 180 -0.24 -5.17 23.32
N ILE A 181 -0.33 -5.42 22.02
CA ILE A 181 -1.40 -6.15 21.36
C ILE A 181 -0.82 -7.48 20.91
N ARG A 182 -1.21 -8.58 21.56
CA ARG A 182 -0.70 -9.91 21.25
C ARG A 182 -1.48 -10.54 20.11
N VAL A 183 -0.77 -11.13 19.17
CA VAL A 183 -1.37 -11.91 18.07
C VAL A 183 -1.01 -13.38 18.30
N PRO A 184 -1.97 -14.32 18.32
CA PRO A 184 -3.41 -14.13 18.06
C PRO A 184 -4.30 -13.75 19.27
N ALA A 185 -3.73 -13.62 20.47
CA ALA A 185 -4.51 -13.59 21.73
C ALA A 185 -5.46 -12.38 21.87
N ASP A 186 -5.00 -11.17 21.52
CA ASP A 186 -5.77 -9.93 21.61
C ASP A 186 -6.32 -9.49 20.24
N ALA A 187 -5.75 -9.98 19.14
CA ALA A 187 -6.22 -9.82 17.77
C ALA A 187 -5.90 -11.06 16.95
N LYS A 188 -6.88 -11.57 16.16
CA LYS A 188 -6.75 -12.85 15.45
C LYS A 188 -5.66 -12.87 14.37
N THR A 189 -5.36 -11.72 13.78
CA THR A 189 -4.43 -11.53 12.66
C THR A 189 -3.43 -10.43 12.97
N ILE A 190 -2.30 -10.42 12.27
CA ILE A 190 -1.28 -9.37 12.42
C ILE A 190 -1.86 -8.02 11.95
N GLN A 191 -2.58 -8.00 10.83
CA GLN A 191 -3.28 -6.79 10.38
C GLN A 191 -4.28 -6.30 11.44
N GLY A 192 -5.05 -7.20 12.04
CA GLY A 192 -5.99 -6.83 13.12
C GLY A 192 -5.29 -6.30 14.37
N GLY A 193 -4.04 -6.71 14.62
CA GLY A 193 -3.17 -6.13 15.64
C GLY A 193 -2.74 -4.71 15.27
N VAL A 194 -2.27 -4.51 14.04
CA VAL A 194 -1.87 -3.19 13.50
C VAL A 194 -3.03 -2.21 13.47
N ASP A 195 -4.22 -2.64 13.03
CA ASP A 195 -5.42 -1.81 12.98
C ASP A 195 -5.84 -1.30 14.37
N LYS A 196 -5.57 -2.08 15.43
CA LYS A 196 -5.84 -1.71 16.83
C LYS A 196 -4.75 -0.83 17.44
N ALA A 197 -3.56 -0.78 16.84
CA ALA A 197 -2.40 -0.10 17.40
C ALA A 197 -2.52 1.41 17.24
N ASN A 198 -2.19 2.12 18.32
CA ASN A 198 -1.93 3.55 18.31
C ASN A 198 -0.43 3.83 18.18
N PRO A 199 -0.02 5.07 17.83
CA PRO A 199 1.39 5.41 17.73
C PRO A 199 2.19 5.16 19.02
N GLY A 200 3.18 4.27 18.95
CA GLY A 200 4.00 3.82 20.09
C GLY A 200 3.61 2.46 20.64
N ASP A 201 2.50 1.86 20.21
CA ASP A 201 2.09 0.52 20.63
C ASP A 201 2.98 -0.57 20.02
N MET A 202 2.94 -1.75 20.64
CA MET A 202 3.62 -2.95 20.17
C MET A 202 2.62 -4.01 19.74
N VAL A 203 2.73 -4.49 18.51
CA VAL A 203 2.09 -5.72 18.02
C VAL A 203 3.06 -6.88 18.24
N LEU A 204 2.79 -7.71 19.25
CA LEU A 204 3.63 -8.85 19.63
C LEU A 204 3.08 -10.14 19.03
N VAL A 205 3.80 -10.72 18.07
CA VAL A 205 3.34 -11.85 17.26
C VAL A 205 3.92 -13.16 17.79
N SER A 206 3.03 -14.06 18.22
CA SER A 206 3.40 -15.39 18.73
C SER A 206 3.96 -16.30 17.63
N PRO A 207 4.73 -17.35 17.96
CA PRO A 207 5.12 -18.38 17.00
C PRO A 207 3.92 -18.94 16.23
N GLY A 208 4.06 -19.05 14.92
CA GLY A 208 3.00 -19.45 14.00
C GLY A 208 3.34 -19.13 12.54
N VAL A 209 2.58 -19.72 11.62
CA VAL A 209 2.64 -19.38 10.19
C VAL A 209 1.42 -18.54 9.85
N TYR A 210 1.66 -17.31 9.40
CA TYR A 210 0.66 -16.30 9.08
C TYR A 210 0.66 -16.08 7.56
N HIS A 211 -0.49 -16.17 6.93
CA HIS A 211 -0.66 -15.91 5.50
C HIS A 211 -1.41 -14.60 5.34
N GLU A 212 -0.66 -13.50 5.40
CA GLU A 212 -1.19 -12.13 5.42
C GLU A 212 -0.30 -11.21 4.57
N ALA A 213 -0.90 -10.15 4.03
CA ALA A 213 -0.21 -9.00 3.48
C ALA A 213 -0.57 -7.80 4.38
N VAL A 214 0.35 -7.43 5.26
CA VAL A 214 0.09 -6.45 6.33
C VAL A 214 0.44 -5.05 5.83
N LEU A 215 -0.51 -4.12 5.90
CA LEU A 215 -0.31 -2.70 5.61
C LEU A 215 -0.24 -1.89 6.91
N VAL A 216 0.86 -1.16 7.09
CA VAL A 216 1.13 -0.31 8.24
C VAL A 216 1.19 1.14 7.80
N THR A 217 0.28 1.94 8.34
CA THR A 217 0.21 3.39 8.09
C THR A 217 0.27 4.21 9.38
N THR A 218 0.26 3.54 10.54
CA THR A 218 0.35 4.19 11.85
C THR A 218 1.82 4.38 12.25
N ASP A 219 2.20 5.63 12.52
CA ASP A 219 3.54 5.99 12.98
C ASP A 219 3.92 5.24 14.26
N ARG A 220 5.20 4.90 14.43
CA ARG A 220 5.82 4.39 15.67
C ARG A 220 5.24 3.09 16.23
N VAL A 221 4.57 2.28 15.40
CA VAL A 221 4.18 0.92 15.80
C VAL A 221 5.40 0.01 15.77
N VAL A 222 5.57 -0.82 16.81
CA VAL A 222 6.56 -1.90 16.84
C VAL A 222 5.88 -3.23 16.54
N ILE A 223 6.23 -3.88 15.44
CA ILE A 223 5.74 -5.20 15.06
C ILE A 223 6.85 -6.21 15.32
N ARG A 224 6.69 -7.03 16.35
CA ARG A 224 7.76 -7.92 16.83
C ARG A 224 7.29 -9.36 16.90
N GLY A 225 7.99 -10.26 16.24
CA GLY A 225 7.83 -11.70 16.46
C GLY A 225 8.49 -12.15 17.76
N LEU A 226 7.96 -13.18 18.41
CA LEU A 226 8.58 -13.75 19.61
C LEU A 226 9.80 -14.63 19.29
N ASP A 227 9.83 -15.24 18.10
CA ASP A 227 10.94 -16.08 17.65
C ASP A 227 11.08 -15.97 16.13
N ARG A 228 12.19 -15.42 15.65
CA ARG A 228 12.42 -15.23 14.20
C ARG A 228 12.24 -16.51 13.38
N ASN A 229 12.54 -17.67 13.95
CA ASN A 229 12.51 -18.95 13.24
C ASN A 229 11.13 -19.60 13.28
N LYS A 230 10.22 -19.12 14.13
CA LYS A 230 8.89 -19.71 14.32
C LYS A 230 7.75 -18.74 14.08
N THR A 231 7.98 -17.43 14.07
CA THR A 231 7.03 -16.41 13.63
C THR A 231 7.28 -16.14 12.15
N ILE A 232 6.44 -16.75 11.29
CA ILE A 232 6.65 -16.79 9.85
C ILE A 232 5.46 -16.11 9.14
N LEU A 233 5.71 -15.04 8.40
CA LEU A 233 4.83 -14.57 7.33
C LEU A 233 5.12 -15.38 6.05
N ASP A 234 4.08 -15.96 5.47
CA ASP A 234 4.18 -16.88 4.33
C ASP A 234 3.21 -16.47 3.23
N GLY A 235 3.73 -15.83 2.18
CA GLY A 235 2.90 -15.30 1.10
C GLY A 235 2.42 -16.33 0.07
N ARG A 236 2.90 -17.59 0.15
CA ARG A 236 2.59 -18.69 -0.80
C ARG A 236 2.79 -18.40 -2.29
N TYR A 237 3.52 -17.34 -2.62
CA TYR A 237 3.63 -16.74 -3.95
C TYR A 237 2.28 -16.24 -4.51
N GLU A 238 1.36 -15.91 -3.61
CA GLU A 238 0.02 -15.37 -3.92
C GLU A 238 -0.11 -13.92 -3.41
N LEU A 239 0.73 -13.53 -2.43
CA LEU A 239 0.71 -12.21 -1.82
C LEU A 239 1.95 -11.41 -2.23
N GLU A 240 1.75 -10.13 -2.55
CA GLU A 240 2.79 -9.26 -3.09
C GLU A 240 3.88 -8.94 -2.05
N ASN A 241 3.49 -8.44 -0.86
CA ASN A 241 4.39 -8.02 0.22
C ASN A 241 3.95 -8.61 1.56
N GLY A 242 4.91 -8.95 2.44
CA GLY A 242 4.61 -9.44 3.79
C GLY A 242 4.15 -8.34 4.74
N ILE A 243 5.03 -7.38 5.03
CA ILE A 243 4.65 -6.15 5.75
C ILE A 243 5.05 -4.96 4.87
N LYS A 244 4.06 -4.19 4.42
CA LYS A 244 4.19 -2.95 3.67
C LYS A 244 3.94 -1.77 4.60
N ILE A 245 4.93 -0.89 4.74
CA ILE A 245 4.85 0.32 5.55
C ILE A 245 4.83 1.52 4.60
N ILE A 246 3.76 2.32 4.65
CA ILE A 246 3.57 3.46 3.75
C ILE A 246 3.38 4.72 4.59
N GLY A 247 4.29 5.69 4.44
CA GLY A 247 4.17 7.01 5.08
C GLY A 247 4.23 7.00 6.62
N ALA A 248 4.44 5.84 7.25
CA ALA A 248 4.45 5.67 8.69
C ALA A 248 5.87 5.80 9.27
N ASN A 249 6.12 6.88 9.99
CA ASN A 249 7.44 7.19 10.54
C ASN A 249 7.71 6.37 11.80
N GLY A 250 8.97 5.96 12.02
CA GLY A 250 9.38 5.31 13.26
C GLY A 250 8.87 3.88 13.45
N VAL A 251 8.31 3.25 12.41
CA VAL A 251 7.84 1.86 12.49
C VAL A 251 9.03 0.93 12.61
N VAL A 252 8.89 -0.04 13.52
CA VAL A 252 9.89 -1.08 13.74
C VAL A 252 9.30 -2.43 13.40
N VAL A 253 9.99 -3.24 12.60
CA VAL A 253 9.66 -4.65 12.37
C VAL A 253 10.84 -5.49 12.85
N GLU A 254 10.63 -6.49 13.70
CA GLU A 254 11.77 -7.27 14.22
C GLU A 254 11.42 -8.70 14.63
N ASN A 255 12.44 -9.57 14.62
CA ASN A 255 12.39 -10.95 15.12
C ASN A 255 11.31 -11.84 14.49
N MET A 256 11.18 -11.80 13.16
CA MET A 256 10.28 -12.66 12.36
C MET A 256 10.88 -12.96 10.99
N THR A 257 10.34 -13.96 10.31
CA THR A 257 10.73 -14.34 8.94
C THR A 257 9.56 -14.08 7.98
N ALA A 258 9.84 -13.50 6.82
CA ALA A 258 8.89 -13.47 5.70
C ALA A 258 9.43 -14.33 4.55
N ARG A 259 8.57 -15.13 3.92
CA ARG A 259 8.94 -16.02 2.80
C ARG A 259 7.82 -16.16 1.79
N ARG A 260 8.20 -16.52 0.55
CA ARG A 260 7.27 -16.81 -0.55
C ARG A 260 6.29 -15.67 -0.81
N TYR A 261 6.77 -14.43 -0.82
CA TYR A 261 6.01 -13.29 -1.35
C TYR A 261 6.44 -13.04 -2.79
N GLU A 262 5.56 -12.51 -3.62
CA GLU A 262 5.87 -12.23 -5.04
C GLU A 262 6.91 -11.12 -5.20
N ARG A 263 6.94 -10.14 -4.29
CA ARG A 263 7.90 -9.03 -4.30
C ARG A 263 8.80 -8.97 -3.09
N ASN A 264 8.28 -8.58 -1.92
CA ASN A 264 9.11 -8.30 -0.74
C ASN A 264 8.59 -8.98 0.52
N GLY A 265 9.51 -9.34 1.43
CA GLY A 265 9.12 -9.77 2.78
C GLY A 265 8.66 -8.59 3.65
N PHE A 266 9.50 -7.56 3.74
CA PHE A 266 9.21 -6.31 4.45
C PHE A 266 9.59 -5.14 3.56
N PHE A 267 8.71 -4.14 3.43
CA PHE A 267 8.88 -3.03 2.49
C PHE A 267 8.47 -1.71 3.14
N TRP A 268 9.37 -0.73 3.13
CA TRP A 268 9.13 0.62 3.63
C TRP A 268 9.18 1.62 2.48
N THR A 269 8.17 2.49 2.37
CA THR A 269 8.15 3.58 1.40
C THR A 269 7.63 4.88 2.01
N GLY A 270 8.30 5.99 1.69
CA GLY A 270 7.92 7.31 2.19
C GLY A 270 8.06 7.50 3.71
N VAL A 271 8.98 6.77 4.38
CA VAL A 271 9.12 6.78 5.85
C VAL A 271 10.44 7.37 6.34
N LYS A 272 10.45 7.84 7.58
CA LYS A 272 11.65 8.27 8.32
C LYS A 272 11.80 7.48 9.62
N GLY A 273 13.05 7.25 10.05
CA GLY A 273 13.36 6.67 11.36
C GLY A 273 12.93 5.21 11.57
N TYR A 274 12.80 4.43 10.50
CA TYR A 274 12.42 3.02 10.57
C TYR A 274 13.55 2.11 11.08
N ARG A 275 13.20 0.91 11.55
CA ARG A 275 14.14 -0.16 11.93
C ARG A 275 13.56 -1.53 11.53
N GLY A 276 14.40 -2.43 11.03
CA GLY A 276 14.02 -3.72 10.43
C GLY A 276 15.06 -4.80 10.65
#